data_AF-A0A3C0BAH7-F1
#
_entry.id   AF-A0A3C0BAH7-F1
#
_cell.length_a   1.000
_cell.length_b   1.000
_cell.length_c   1.000
_cell.angle_alpha   90.00
_cell.angle_beta   90.00
_cell.angle_gamma   90.00
#
_symmetry.space_group_name_H-M   'P 1'
#
loop_
_entity.id
_entity.type
_entity.pdbx_description
1 polymer ?
#
loop_
_entity_poly.entity_id
_entity_poly.type
_entity_poly.pdbx_seq_one_letter_code
_entity_poly.pdbx_strand_id
1 'polypeptide(L)'
;CIEAYFQEAGRGGRDEKKAYAVMLFQQADIIEARATLAAAYPEMDAIKNVYAALGNYYNLIPGTGKDLSFDFELAEFSAHFNLKPLLVFNAIKFMEREGYLLLNEAVNNPSRLFFNVSHEDLY
;
A
#
# COMPACT_ATOMS: atom_id res chain seq x y z
N CYS A 1 -1.74 -1.06 -14.97
CA CYS A 1 -0.73 -2.04 -15.41
C CYS A 1 -1.14 -2.62 -16.75
N ILE A 2 -0.26 -2.55 -17.74
CA ILE A 2 -0.49 -3.13 -19.07
C ILE A 2 -0.59 -4.66 -18.98
N GLU A 3 0.05 -5.23 -17.96
CA GLU A 3 0.04 -6.63 -17.55
C GLU A 3 -1.38 -7.13 -17.28
N ALA A 4 -2.22 -6.35 -16.58
CA ALA A 4 -3.60 -6.73 -16.29
C ALA A 4 -4.44 -6.83 -17.57
N TYR A 5 -4.23 -5.90 -18.52
CA TYR A 5 -4.89 -5.98 -19.82
C TYR A 5 -4.46 -7.23 -20.59
N PHE A 6 -3.15 -7.53 -20.64
CA PHE A 6 -2.66 -8.74 -21.31
C PHE A 6 -3.13 -10.03 -20.63
N GLN A 7 -3.22 -10.04 -19.30
CA GLN A 7 -3.72 -11.17 -18.54
C GLN A 7 -5.18 -11.46 -18.87
N GLU A 8 -6.05 -10.44 -18.91
CA GLU A 8 -7.47 -10.61 -19.24
C GLU A 8 -7.70 -10.88 -20.73
N ALA A 9 -7.04 -10.13 -21.62
CA ALA A 9 -7.13 -10.33 -23.06
C ALA A 9 -6.62 -11.72 -23.50
N GLY A 10 -5.57 -12.23 -22.84
CA GLY A 10 -4.97 -13.54 -23.10
C GLY A 10 -5.82 -14.74 -22.67
N ARG A 11 -6.99 -14.51 -22.03
CA ARG A 11 -7.94 -15.59 -21.72
C ARG A 11 -8.79 -16.00 -22.93
N GLY A 12 -8.99 -15.09 -23.89
CA GLY A 12 -9.72 -15.36 -25.13
C GLY A 12 -8.88 -16.07 -26.20
N GLY A 13 -9.53 -16.67 -27.20
CA GLY A 13 -8.87 -17.18 -28.42
C GLY A 13 -8.04 -18.46 -28.25
N ARG A 14 -8.35 -19.28 -27.24
CA ARG A 14 -7.67 -20.58 -27.01
C ARG A 14 -8.10 -21.70 -27.96
N ASP A 15 -9.07 -21.44 -28.82
CA ASP A 15 -9.66 -22.39 -29.76
C ASP A 15 -9.19 -22.18 -31.21
N GLU A 16 -8.05 -21.49 -31.40
CA GLU A 16 -7.43 -21.14 -32.70
C GLU A 16 -8.31 -20.26 -33.62
N LYS A 17 -9.48 -19.82 -33.14
CA LYS A 17 -10.33 -18.89 -33.88
C LYS A 17 -9.91 -17.46 -33.58
N LYS A 18 -10.20 -16.57 -34.53
CA LYS A 18 -10.00 -15.12 -34.33
C LYS A 18 -10.80 -14.66 -33.11
N ALA A 19 -10.10 -14.02 -32.18
CA ALA A 19 -10.67 -13.34 -31.03
C ALA A 19 -10.19 -11.88 -31.00
N TYR A 20 -10.99 -11.00 -30.41
CA TYR A 20 -10.68 -9.57 -30.25
C TYR A 20 -10.81 -9.19 -28.78
N ALA A 21 -9.88 -8.38 -28.30
CA ALA A 21 -9.97 -7.72 -27.00
C ALA A 21 -10.20 -6.22 -27.25
N VAL A 22 -11.20 -5.64 -26.57
CA VAL A 22 -11.56 -4.23 -26.71
C VAL A 22 -11.53 -3.59 -25.34
N MET A 23 -10.73 -2.54 -25.17
CA MET A 23 -10.71 -1.72 -23.97
C MET A 23 -11.58 -0.48 -24.21
N LEU A 24 -12.58 -0.29 -23.35
CA LEU A 24 -13.40 0.91 -23.32
C LEU A 24 -12.88 1.81 -22.19
N PHE A 25 -12.71 3.10 -22.47
CA PHE A 25 -12.29 4.09 -21.48
C PHE A 25 -12.90 5.45 -21.81
N GLN A 26 -12.93 6.32 -20.80
CA GLN A 26 -13.34 7.71 -20.87
C GLN A 26 -12.19 8.62 -20.42
N GLN A 27 -12.33 9.92 -20.69
CA GLN A 27 -11.32 10.90 -20.30
C GLN A 27 -11.09 10.94 -18.77
N ALA A 28 -12.12 10.65 -17.97
CA ALA A 28 -12.03 10.58 -16.52
C ALA A 28 -11.05 9.49 -16.05
N ASP A 29 -11.08 8.31 -16.68
CA ASP A 29 -10.18 7.19 -16.34
C ASP A 29 -8.70 7.58 -16.52
N ILE A 30 -8.39 8.36 -17.57
CA ILE A 30 -7.04 8.84 -17.82
C ILE A 30 -6.60 9.83 -16.73
N ILE A 31 -7.49 10.74 -16.33
CA ILE A 31 -7.22 11.73 -15.30
C ILE A 31 -6.95 11.04 -13.96
N GLU A 32 -7.79 10.08 -13.58
CA GLU A 32 -7.65 9.32 -12.34
C GLU A 32 -6.39 8.46 -12.34
N ALA A 33 -6.07 7.79 -13.46
CA ALA A 33 -4.84 7.02 -13.59
C ALA A 33 -3.59 7.89 -13.42
N ARG A 34 -3.59 9.10 -14.00
CA ARG A 34 -2.48 10.06 -13.84
C ARG A 34 -2.38 10.59 -12.41
N ALA A 35 -3.52 10.90 -11.77
CA ALA A 35 -3.55 11.35 -10.38
C ALA A 35 -3.03 10.27 -9.43
N THR A 36 -3.43 9.01 -9.64
CA THR A 36 -2.95 7.86 -8.88
C THR A 36 -1.44 7.67 -9.06
N LEU A 37 -0.95 7.76 -10.30
CA LEU A 37 0.48 7.65 -10.58
C LEU A 37 1.28 8.77 -9.89
N ALA A 38 0.80 10.01 -9.95
CA ALA A 38 1.44 11.14 -9.27
C ALA A 38 1.40 10.97 -7.74
N ALA A 39 0.30 10.47 -7.19
CA ALA A 39 0.18 10.23 -5.74
C ALA A 39 1.12 9.14 -5.25
N ALA A 40 1.38 8.10 -6.06
CA ALA A 40 2.27 6.99 -5.71
C ALA A 40 3.74 7.40 -5.52
N TYR A 41 4.14 8.54 -6.07
CA TYR A 41 5.50 9.07 -5.96
C TYR A 41 5.46 10.51 -5.40
N PRO A 42 5.37 10.66 -4.07
CA PRO A 42 5.43 11.97 -3.44
C PRO A 42 6.76 12.66 -3.75
N GLU A 43 6.72 13.99 -3.83
CA GLU A 43 7.93 14.81 -3.99
C GLU A 43 8.92 14.57 -2.84
N MET A 44 10.22 14.73 -3.13
CA MET A 44 11.30 14.50 -2.16
C MET A 44 11.11 15.31 -0.86
N ASP A 45 10.63 16.55 -0.97
CA ASP A 45 10.39 17.40 0.20
C ASP A 45 9.24 16.87 1.08
N ALA A 46 8.22 16.26 0.47
CA ALA A 46 7.15 15.61 1.22
C ALA A 46 7.66 14.38 1.97
N ILE A 47 8.52 13.57 1.34
CA ILE A 47 9.14 12.40 1.97
C ILE A 47 9.99 12.82 3.16
N LYS A 48 10.84 13.85 2.99
CA LYS A 48 11.66 14.41 4.09
C LYS A 48 10.81 14.93 5.23
N ASN A 49 9.70 15.60 4.92
CA ASN A 49 8.77 16.11 5.93
C ASN A 49 8.14 14.95 6.74
N VAL A 50 7.70 13.89 6.07
CA VAL A 50 7.17 12.69 6.74
C VAL A 50 8.24 12.03 7.61
N TYR A 51 9.47 11.91 7.12
CA TYR A 51 10.58 11.35 7.90
C TYR A 51 10.87 12.16 9.17
N ALA A 52 10.94 13.49 9.06
CA ALA A 52 11.12 14.36 10.21
C ALA A 52 9.94 14.26 11.20
N ALA A 53 8.71 14.21 10.67
CA ALA A 53 7.51 14.04 11.48
C ALA A 53 7.50 12.70 12.24
N LEU A 54 7.96 11.60 11.63
CA LEU A 54 8.13 10.31 12.32
C LEU A 54 9.13 10.41 13.48
N GLY A 55 10.26 11.07 13.27
CA GLY A 55 11.24 11.31 14.33
C GLY A 55 10.63 12.10 15.49
N ASN A 56 9.88 13.17 15.19
CA ASN A 56 9.19 13.98 16.19
C ASN A 56 8.09 13.19 16.93
N TYR A 57 7.33 12.37 16.21
CA TYR A 57 6.22 11.57 16.76
C TYR A 57 6.71 10.60 17.85
N TYR A 58 7.84 9.94 17.60
CA TYR A 58 8.44 9.00 18.54
C TYR A 58 9.49 9.63 19.47
N ASN A 59 9.64 10.96 19.45
CA ASN A 59 10.64 11.69 20.20
C ASN A 59 12.07 11.14 20.03
N LEU A 60 12.42 10.76 18.79
CA LEU A 60 13.73 10.21 18.44
C LEU A 60 14.76 11.33 18.32
N ILE A 61 15.92 11.12 18.93
CA ILE A 61 17.08 12.00 18.72
C ILE A 61 17.69 11.66 17.36
N PRO A 62 18.03 12.64 16.51
CA PRO A 62 18.68 12.36 15.23
C PRO A 62 19.93 11.48 15.38
N GLY A 63 20.05 10.43 14.57
CA GLY A 63 21.14 9.46 14.68
C GLY A 63 20.90 8.34 15.71
N THR A 64 19.78 8.38 16.43
CA THR A 64 19.29 7.31 17.30
C THR A 64 18.02 6.71 16.70
N GLY A 65 17.79 5.41 16.84
CA GLY A 65 16.61 4.75 16.26
C GLY A 65 16.89 3.46 15.47
N LYS A 66 18.16 3.15 15.20
CA LYS A 66 18.53 1.86 14.59
C LYS A 66 18.07 0.71 15.50
N ASP A 67 17.42 -0.28 14.92
CA ASP A 67 16.89 -1.48 15.58
C ASP A 67 15.78 -1.22 16.62
N LEU A 68 15.19 -0.02 16.62
CA LEU A 68 13.98 0.27 17.40
C LEU A 68 12.72 0.02 16.57
N SER A 69 11.69 -0.50 17.23
CA SER A 69 10.37 -0.74 16.65
C SER A 69 9.33 0.02 17.43
N PHE A 70 8.35 0.58 16.72
CA PHE A 70 7.26 1.35 17.30
C PHE A 70 5.93 0.93 16.68
N ASP A 71 4.86 1.02 17.46
CA ASP A 71 3.51 0.88 16.94
C ASP A 71 3.17 2.13 16.11
N PHE A 72 2.72 1.90 14.87
CA PHE A 72 2.39 2.96 13.92
C PHE A 72 0.94 2.82 13.48
N GLU A 73 0.13 3.85 13.77
CA GLU A 73 -1.24 3.98 13.26
C GLU A 73 -1.29 5.13 12.25
N LEU A 74 -1.63 4.81 11.00
CA LEU A 74 -1.53 5.74 9.88
C LEU A 74 -2.50 6.91 10.01
N ALA A 75 -3.74 6.67 10.44
CA ALA A 75 -4.78 7.68 10.52
C ALA A 75 -4.51 8.68 11.65
N GLU A 76 -4.10 8.21 12.82
CA GLU A 76 -3.71 8.99 13.99
C GLU A 76 -2.51 9.88 13.66
N PHE A 77 -1.43 9.30 13.11
CA PHE A 77 -0.26 10.06 12.70
C PHE A 77 -0.60 11.13 11.67
N SER A 78 -1.40 10.77 10.66
CA SER A 78 -1.82 11.70 9.61
C SER A 78 -2.63 12.86 10.17
N ALA A 79 -3.53 12.60 11.11
CA ALA A 79 -4.31 13.63 11.79
C ALA A 79 -3.42 14.54 12.67
N HIS A 80 -2.50 13.95 13.42
CA HIS A 80 -1.59 14.69 14.32
C HIS A 80 -0.73 15.72 13.58
N PHE A 81 -0.23 15.37 12.39
CA PHE A 81 0.60 16.27 11.57
C PHE A 81 -0.18 17.01 10.46
N ASN A 82 -1.51 16.85 10.40
CA ASN A 82 -2.36 17.41 9.33
C ASN A 82 -1.86 17.05 7.92
N LEU A 83 -1.44 15.79 7.75
CA LEU A 83 -0.96 15.24 6.49
C LEU A 83 -2.03 14.36 5.85
N LYS A 84 -2.05 14.27 4.53
CA LYS A 84 -2.97 13.36 3.82
C LYS A 84 -2.52 11.90 4.05
N PRO A 85 -3.41 10.99 4.50
CA PRO A 85 -3.03 9.60 4.78
C PRO A 85 -2.36 8.88 3.60
N LEU A 86 -2.87 9.10 2.38
CA LEU A 86 -2.28 8.53 1.17
C LEU A 86 -0.84 9.01 0.93
N LEU A 87 -0.55 10.28 1.21
CA LEU A 87 0.79 10.84 1.07
C LEU A 87 1.75 10.23 2.09
N VAL A 88 1.31 10.11 3.35
CA VAL A 88 2.09 9.48 4.42
C VAL A 88 2.40 8.03 4.08
N PHE A 89 1.38 7.27 3.67
CA PHE A 89 1.53 5.88 3.28
C PHE A 89 2.53 5.70 2.13
N ASN A 90 2.38 6.48 1.06
CA ASN A 90 3.29 6.39 -0.08
C ASN A 90 4.72 6.84 0.26
N ALA A 91 4.89 7.83 1.13
CA ALA A 91 6.20 8.23 1.63
C ALA A 91 6.86 7.12 2.46
N ILE A 92 6.11 6.47 3.36
CA ILE A 92 6.61 5.34 4.16
C ILE A 92 6.98 4.17 3.26
N LYS A 93 6.13 3.81 2.28
CA LYS A 93 6.42 2.76 1.29
C LYS A 93 7.64 3.07 0.44
N PHE A 94 7.85 4.33 0.07
CA PHE A 94 9.08 4.75 -0.59
C PHE A 94 10.29 4.51 0.32
N MET A 95 10.25 5.01 1.56
CA MET A 95 11.35 4.86 2.52
C MET A 95 11.66 3.39 2.85
N GLU A 96 10.63 2.54 2.92
CA GLU A 96 10.76 1.09 3.07
C GLU A 96 11.49 0.46 1.89
N ARG A 97 11.10 0.79 0.65
CA ARG A 97 11.76 0.28 -0.56
C ARG A 97 13.23 0.67 -0.64
N GLU A 98 13.58 1.89 -0.23
CA GLU A 98 14.96 2.37 -0.20
C GLU A 98 15.73 1.90 1.05
N GLY A 99 15.08 1.18 1.98
CA GLY A 99 15.71 0.57 3.16
C GLY A 99 15.97 1.50 4.34
N TYR A 100 15.32 2.67 4.40
CA TYR A 100 15.45 3.61 5.52
C TYR A 100 14.67 3.18 6.78
N LEU A 101 13.59 2.42 6.61
CA LEU A 101 12.75 1.89 7.67
C LEU A 101 12.09 0.59 7.20
N LEU A 102 11.42 -0.12 8.12
CA LEU A 102 10.59 -1.27 7.80
C LEU A 102 9.19 -1.04 8.36
N LEU A 103 8.16 -1.28 7.55
CA LEU A 103 6.77 -1.24 8.01
C LEU A 103 6.25 -2.67 8.15
N ASN A 104 6.06 -3.11 9.39
CA ASN A 104 5.47 -4.42 9.63
C ASN A 104 3.93 -4.33 9.54
N GLU A 105 3.35 -4.85 8.46
CA GLU A 105 1.90 -4.90 8.24
C GLU A 105 1.19 -6.04 9.03
N ALA A 106 1.83 -6.65 10.03
CA ALA A 106 1.35 -7.82 10.78
C ALA A 106 0.03 -7.63 11.57
N VAL A 107 -0.73 -6.57 11.34
CA VAL A 107 -2.08 -6.34 11.91
C VAL A 107 -3.17 -6.57 10.85
N ASN A 108 -2.93 -7.42 9.85
CA ASN A 108 -4.02 -8.09 9.13
C ASN A 108 -4.18 -9.50 9.70
N ASN A 109 -4.55 -9.57 10.99
CA ASN A 109 -4.93 -10.83 11.64
C ASN A 109 -6.45 -10.95 11.52
N PRO A 110 -7.01 -11.61 10.49
CA PRO A 110 -8.45 -11.82 10.42
C PRO A 110 -8.91 -12.54 11.68
N SER A 111 -10.10 -12.19 12.19
CA SER A 111 -10.72 -12.86 13.34
C SER A 111 -10.67 -14.38 13.14
N ARG A 112 -9.92 -15.08 14.00
CA ARG A 112 -9.84 -16.54 13.99
C ARG A 112 -10.89 -17.08 14.95
N LEU A 113 -11.90 -17.78 14.41
CA LEU A 113 -12.80 -18.60 15.23
C LEU A 113 -12.12 -19.95 15.49
N PHE A 114 -11.84 -20.24 16.75
CA PHE A 114 -11.38 -21.55 17.20
C PHE A 114 -12.62 -22.35 17.62
N PHE A 115 -12.94 -23.41 16.87
CA PHE A 115 -13.97 -24.36 17.28
C PHE A 115 -13.30 -25.42 18.16
N ASN A 116 -13.74 -25.50 19.41
CA ASN A 116 -13.29 -26.57 20.32
C ASN A 116 -14.18 -27.80 20.11
N VAL A 117 -14.08 -28.40 18.92
CA VAL A 117 -14.89 -29.55 18.49
C VAL A 117 -13.96 -30.69 18.09
N SER A 118 -14.25 -31.89 18.60
CA SER A 118 -13.51 -33.10 18.22
C SER A 118 -13.99 -33.62 16.86
N HIS A 119 -13.19 -34.48 16.23
CA HIS A 119 -13.52 -35.06 14.91
C HIS A 119 -14.85 -35.83 14.89
N GLU A 120 -15.40 -36.18 16.05
CA GLU A 120 -16.64 -36.96 16.21
C GLU A 120 -17.91 -36.11 16.10
N ASP A 121 -17.88 -34.79 16.34
CA ASP A 121 -19.07 -33.94 16.21
C ASP A 121 -19.20 -33.28 14.81
N LEU A 122 -18.22 -33.49 13.93
CA LEU A 122 -18.15 -32.90 12.58
C LEU A 122 -18.55 -33.87 11.46
N TYR A 123 -18.97 -35.09 11.82
CA TYR A 123 -19.51 -36.12 10.92
C TYR A 123 -20.95 -36.47 11.23
#